data_AF-A0AAN0NEA4-F1
#
_entry.id   AF-A0AAN0NEA4-F1
#
_cell.length_a   1.000
_cell.length_b   1.000
_cell.length_c   1.000
_cell.angle_alpha   90.00
_cell.angle_beta   90.00
_cell.angle_gamma   90.00
#
_symmetry.space_group_name_H-M   'P 1'
#
loop_
_entity.id
_entity.type
_entity.pdbx_description
1 polymer ?
#
loop_
_entity_poly.entity_id
_entity_poly.type
_entity_poly.pdbx_seq_one_letter_code
_entity_poly.pdbx_strand_id
1 'polypeptide(L)'
;MSGQRAGNKIMVVDTRHDSQIKDLVDVYEVIEYNETMNMDLVGLNMVMYAQIFSLYQSIKLNKSPDNPWPSGLVNRVVQGVIIYPYHNGGAK
;
A
#
# COMPACT_ATOMS: atom_id res chain seq x y z
N MET A 1 -6.50 16.16 -20.22
CA MET A 1 -5.76 15.80 -18.99
C MET A 1 -5.81 16.98 -18.02
N SER A 2 -6.27 16.79 -16.77
CA SER A 2 -6.47 17.93 -15.84
C SER A 2 -5.12 18.53 -15.39
N GLY A 3 -5.07 19.86 -15.25
CA GLY A 3 -3.88 20.58 -14.79
C GLY A 3 -3.43 20.23 -13.36
N GLN A 4 -4.25 19.50 -12.58
CA GLN A 4 -3.94 19.08 -11.21
C GLN A 4 -2.97 17.89 -11.15
N ARG A 5 -2.72 17.19 -12.27
CA ARG A 5 -1.87 16.00 -12.29
C ARG A 5 -0.39 16.30 -11.98
N ALA A 6 0.06 17.56 -12.05
CA ALA A 6 1.43 17.97 -11.70
C ALA A 6 2.53 17.09 -12.34
N GLY A 7 2.28 16.57 -13.55
CA GLY A 7 3.21 15.66 -14.26
C GLY A 7 3.21 14.21 -13.79
N ASN A 8 2.40 13.84 -12.80
CA ASN A 8 2.31 12.49 -12.28
C ASN A 8 1.47 11.58 -13.20
N LYS A 9 1.89 10.32 -13.28
CA LYS A 9 1.09 9.24 -13.86
C LYS A 9 0.18 8.65 -12.78
N ILE A 10 -1.05 8.32 -13.15
CA ILE A 10 -2.04 7.69 -12.27
C ILE A 10 -2.28 6.27 -12.74
N MET A 11 -2.14 5.32 -11.82
CA MET A 11 -2.54 3.94 -11.99
C MET A 11 -3.78 3.68 -11.11
N VAL A 12 -4.78 3.01 -11.68
CA VAL A 12 -5.94 2.52 -10.95
C VAL A 12 -6.01 1.01 -11.07
N VAL A 13 -6.27 0.37 -9.93
CA VAL A 13 -6.63 -1.04 -9.82
C VAL A 13 -8.09 -1.10 -9.39
N ASP A 14 -8.94 -1.65 -10.23
CA ASP A 14 -10.39 -1.66 -10.07
C ASP A 14 -10.90 -3.09 -9.89
N THR A 15 -12.15 -3.23 -9.46
CA THR A 15 -12.86 -4.51 -9.37
C THR A 15 -13.98 -4.64 -10.39
N ARG A 16 -14.23 -3.57 -11.15
CA ARG A 16 -15.24 -3.49 -12.20
C ARG A 16 -14.66 -2.75 -13.39
N HIS A 17 -15.18 -3.04 -14.58
CA HIS A 17 -14.83 -2.31 -15.78
C HIS A 17 -15.59 -0.98 -15.83
N ASP A 18 -14.87 0.13 -15.74
CA ASP A 18 -15.38 1.49 -15.87
C ASP A 18 -14.63 2.24 -16.98
N SER A 19 -15.31 2.48 -18.10
CA SER A 19 -14.72 3.17 -19.26
C SER A 19 -14.41 4.64 -18.97
N GLN A 20 -15.15 5.29 -18.07
CA GLN A 20 -14.91 6.69 -17.72
C GLN A 20 -13.62 6.83 -16.92
N ILE A 21 -13.35 5.91 -16.00
CA ILE A 21 -12.10 5.90 -15.23
C ILE A 21 -10.93 5.55 -16.13
N LYS A 22 -11.08 4.54 -17.01
CA LYS A 22 -10.04 4.14 -17.96
C LYS A 22 -9.54 5.31 -18.82
N ASP A 23 -10.42 6.17 -19.29
CA ASP A 23 -10.08 7.34 -20.11
C ASP A 23 -9.36 8.45 -19.34
N LEU A 24 -9.38 8.40 -18.00
CA LEU A 24 -8.82 9.41 -17.11
C LEU A 24 -7.47 9.02 -16.51
N VAL A 25 -6.97 7.80 -16.72
CA VAL A 25 -5.78 7.25 -16.06
C VAL A 25 -4.71 6.80 -17.06
N ASP A 26 -3.46 6.66 -16.59
CA ASP A 26 -2.35 6.24 -17.45
C ASP A 26 -2.23 4.71 -17.52
N VAL A 27 -2.62 4.04 -16.43
CA VAL A 27 -2.66 2.58 -16.32
C VAL A 27 -3.97 2.21 -15.63
N TYR A 28 -4.72 1.28 -16.22
CA TYR A 28 -5.99 0.80 -15.71
C TYR A 28 -6.00 -0.72 -15.71
N GLU A 29 -5.97 -1.31 -14.51
CA GLU A 29 -6.00 -2.75 -14.31
C GLU A 29 -7.30 -3.13 -13.60
N VAL A 30 -7.96 -4.20 -14.04
CA VAL A 30 -9.21 -4.68 -13.45
C VAL A 30 -8.99 -6.09 -12.93
N ILE A 31 -9.34 -6.30 -11.66
CA ILE A 31 -9.38 -7.64 -11.08
C ILE A 31 -10.80 -8.17 -11.22
N GLU A 32 -10.94 -9.20 -12.03
CA GLU A 32 -12.24 -9.86 -12.25
C GLU A 32 -12.53 -10.84 -11.12
N TYR A 33 -13.73 -10.74 -10.56
CA TYR A 33 -14.23 -11.65 -9.54
C TYR A 33 -15.49 -12.37 -10.05
N ASN A 34 -15.69 -13.60 -9.60
CA ASN A 34 -16.98 -14.26 -9.79
C ASN A 34 -18.05 -13.63 -8.88
N GLU A 35 -19.32 -13.77 -9.26
CA GLU A 35 -20.46 -13.18 -8.52
C GLU A 35 -20.61 -13.72 -7.09
N THR A 36 -19.98 -14.85 -6.79
CA THR A 36 -20.00 -15.50 -5.48
C THR A 36 -18.88 -15.06 -4.54
N MET A 37 -17.98 -14.17 -5.00
CA MET A 37 -16.81 -13.77 -4.22
C MET A 37 -17.20 -12.88 -3.05
N ASN A 38 -16.67 -13.18 -1.85
CA ASN A 38 -16.81 -12.28 -0.71
C ASN A 38 -15.96 -11.01 -0.95
N MET A 39 -16.63 -9.83 -0.97
CA MET A 39 -15.96 -8.54 -1.13
C MET A 39 -14.91 -8.24 -0.06
N ASP A 40 -15.00 -8.85 1.13
CA ASP A 40 -14.00 -8.71 2.20
C ASP A 40 -12.61 -9.19 1.75
N LEU A 41 -12.54 -10.10 0.76
CA LEU A 41 -11.29 -10.67 0.25
C LEU A 41 -10.64 -9.83 -0.86
N VAL A 42 -11.34 -8.84 -1.40
CA VAL A 42 -10.81 -7.94 -2.46
C VAL A 42 -9.53 -7.26 -1.99
N GLY A 43 -9.50 -6.83 -0.73
CA GLY A 43 -8.34 -6.17 -0.13
C GLY A 43 -7.05 -6.98 -0.24
N LEU A 44 -7.11 -8.32 -0.22
CA LEU A 44 -5.93 -9.17 -0.34
C LEU A 44 -5.25 -9.01 -1.71
N ASN A 45 -6.04 -8.94 -2.78
CA ASN A 45 -5.49 -8.74 -4.13
C ASN A 45 -4.96 -7.31 -4.31
N MET A 46 -5.64 -6.31 -3.74
CA MET A 46 -5.16 -4.92 -3.76
C MET A 46 -3.79 -4.79 -3.07
N VAL A 47 -3.62 -5.47 -1.93
CA VAL A 47 -2.33 -5.53 -1.22
C VAL A 47 -1.24 -6.19 -2.08
N MET A 48 -1.56 -7.24 -2.84
CA MET A 48 -0.60 -7.87 -3.76
C MET A 48 -0.06 -6.88 -4.81
N TYR A 49 -0.93 -6.09 -5.44
CA TYR A 49 -0.48 -5.05 -6.39
C TYR A 49 0.44 -4.02 -5.71
N ALA A 50 0.06 -3.55 -4.51
CA ALA A 50 0.87 -2.60 -3.75
C ALA A 50 2.23 -3.19 -3.34
N GLN A 51 2.28 -4.47 -2.98
CA GLN A 51 3.52 -5.19 -2.63
C GLN A 51 4.45 -5.32 -3.84
N ILE A 52 3.93 -5.73 -5.00
CA ILE A 52 4.70 -5.85 -6.24
C ILE A 52 5.25 -4.48 -6.66
N PHE A 53 4.41 -3.43 -6.64
CA PHE A 53 4.85 -2.07 -6.94
C PHE A 53 5.98 -1.62 -6.00
N SER A 54 5.82 -1.85 -4.69
CA SER A 54 6.80 -1.47 -3.68
C SER A 54 8.13 -2.21 -3.83
N LEU A 55 8.08 -3.51 -4.17
CA LEU A 55 9.27 -4.31 -4.44
C LEU A 55 10.09 -3.72 -5.59
N TYR A 56 9.46 -3.47 -6.74
CA TYR A 56 10.14 -2.90 -7.89
C TYR A 56 10.61 -1.47 -7.64
N GLN A 57 9.85 -0.66 -6.89
CA GLN A 57 10.30 0.68 -6.51
C GLN A 57 11.51 0.66 -5.58
N SER A 58 11.56 -0.28 -4.63
CA SER A 58 12.72 -0.46 -3.75
C SER A 58 13.98 -0.72 -4.56
N ILE A 59 13.91 -1.69 -5.48
CA ILE A 59 15.02 -2.04 -6.38
C ILE A 59 15.42 -0.83 -7.24
N LYS A 60 14.45 -0.14 -7.84
CA LYS A 60 14.70 1.04 -8.69
C LYS A 60 15.36 2.19 -7.95
N LEU A 61 15.07 2.36 -6.65
CA LEU A 61 15.70 3.37 -5.79
C LEU A 61 17.05 2.92 -5.20
N ASN A 62 17.61 1.79 -5.65
CA ASN A 62 18.81 1.16 -5.09
C ASN A 62 18.69 0.89 -3.58
N LYS A 63 17.50 0.51 -3.13
CA LYS A 63 17.24 0.02 -1.77
C LYS A 63 17.16 -1.51 -1.79
N SER A 64 17.58 -2.14 -0.69
CA SER A 64 17.30 -3.57 -0.48
C SER A 64 15.87 -3.72 0.04
N PRO A 65 15.01 -4.53 -0.59
CA PRO A 65 13.67 -4.81 -0.07
C PRO A 65 13.67 -5.43 1.34
N ASP A 66 14.70 -6.22 1.67
CA ASP A 66 14.80 -6.89 2.98
C ASP A 66 15.23 -5.95 4.11
N ASN A 67 16.11 -4.98 3.78
CA ASN A 67 16.57 -3.96 4.70
C ASN A 67 16.69 -2.60 3.99
N PRO A 68 15.58 -1.86 3.83
CA PRO A 68 15.57 -0.59 3.10
C PRO A 68 16.32 0.54 3.83
N TRP A 69 16.55 0.39 5.15
CA TRP A 69 17.24 1.37 6.00
C TRP A 69 18.37 0.73 6.82
N PRO A 70 19.55 0.47 6.20
CA PRO A 70 20.69 -0.11 6.90
C PRO A 70 21.24 0.76 8.04
N SER A 71 20.91 2.05 8.06
CA SER A 71 21.26 2.97 9.15
C SER A 71 20.56 2.66 10.48
N GLY A 72 19.51 1.83 10.46
CA GLY A 72 18.72 1.53 11.65
C GLY A 72 17.74 2.63 12.06
N LEU A 73 17.50 3.64 11.20
CA LEU A 73 16.45 4.65 11.43
C LEU A 73 15.06 3.99 11.52
N VAL A 74 14.85 2.93 10.75
CA VAL A 74 13.66 2.08 10.78
C VAL A 74 14.14 0.62 10.83
N ASN A 75 13.48 -0.19 11.66
CA ASN A 75 13.88 -1.58 11.89
C ASN A 75 12.68 -2.52 11.77
N ARG A 76 12.94 -3.77 11.38
CA ARG A 76 11.92 -4.85 11.37
C ARG A 76 11.32 -5.08 12.76
N VAL A 77 12.14 -4.97 13.80
CA VAL A 77 11.71 -5.01 15.19
C VAL A 77 11.87 -3.60 15.76
N VAL A 78 10.82 -3.06 16.36
CA VAL A 78 10.85 -1.71 16.91
C VAL A 78 11.88 -1.62 18.04
N GLN A 79 12.65 -0.54 18.05
CA GLN A 79 13.69 -0.25 19.04
C GLN A 79 13.42 1.11 19.67
N GLY A 80 13.85 1.32 20.92
CA GLY A 80 13.66 2.59 21.63
C GLY A 80 12.25 2.83 22.17
N VAL A 81 11.41 1.79 22.24
CA VAL A 81 10.06 1.90 22.84
C VAL A 81 10.17 1.81 24.35
N ILE A 82 9.75 2.86 25.03
CA ILE A 82 9.59 2.89 26.50
C ILE A 82 8.13 2.57 26.82
N ILE A 83 7.92 1.45 27.51
CA ILE A 83 6.60 1.09 28.03
C ILE A 83 6.51 1.59 29.47
N TYR A 84 5.59 2.51 29.73
CA TYR A 84 5.38 3.04 31.07
C TYR A 84 4.49 2.11 31.90
N PRO A 85 4.68 2.06 33.23
CA PRO A 85 3.80 1.31 34.12
C PRO A 85 2.35 1.77 33.97
N TYR A 86 1.44 0.80 33.85
CA TYR A 86 0.02 1.06 33.88
C TYR A 86 -0.38 1.42 35.32
N HIS A 87 -0.64 2.71 35.58
CA HIS A 87 -1.12 3.18 36.86
C HIS A 87 -2.65 3.00 36.90
N ASN A 88 -3.11 1.86 37.41
CA ASN A 88 -4.49 1.74 37.85
C ASN A 88 -4.68 2.70 39.03
N GLY A 89 -5.37 3.81 38.82
CA GLY A 89 -5.80 4.75 39.86
C GLY A 89 -6.85 4.14 40.80
N GLY A 90 -6.46 3.10 41.55
CA GLY A 90 -7.28 2.45 42.55
C GLY A 90 -6.48 2.30 43.83
N ALA A 91 -6.60 3.31 44.70
CA ALA A 91 -6.34 3.12 46.12
C ALA A 91 -7.11 1.89 46.61
N LYS A 92 -6.41 0.97 47.26
CA LYS A 92 -6.96 0.21 48.38
C LYS A 92 -6.33 0.75 49.64
#